data_AF-A0A943UE76-F1
#
_entry.id   AF-A0A943UE76-F1
#
_cell.length_a   1.000
_cell.length_b   1.000
_cell.length_c   1.000
_cell.angle_alpha   90.00
_cell.angle_beta   90.00
_cell.angle_gamma   90.00
#
_symmetry.space_group_name_H-M   'P 1'
#
loop_
_entity.id
_entity.type
_entity.pdbx_description
1 polymer ?
#
loop_
_entity_poly.entity_id
_entity_poly.type
_entity_poly.pdbx_seq_one_letter_code
_entity_poly.pdbx_strand_id
1 'polypeptide(L)'
;MDENNDNDLNRYTPDQLRDIPFTNMIYIGDGLTDVPSMKLTKLNGGHSIAVWQEDEQISNEMLLEGRVDFAVKADYSRGSDMEKMVFAIIDQIAASAKTAQMHVAACDRAKNAV
;
A
#
# COMPACT_ATOMS: atom_id res chain seq x y z
N MET A 1 -17.70 16.81 1.42
CA MET A 1 -17.84 15.48 2.05
C MET A 1 -18.40 15.74 3.44
N ASP A 2 -19.49 15.07 3.80
CA ASP A 2 -20.22 15.31 5.05
C ASP A 2 -19.64 14.40 6.14
N GLU A 3 -19.22 14.99 7.25
CA GLU A 3 -18.32 14.37 8.24
C GLU A 3 -19.05 13.54 9.33
N ASN A 4 -20.36 13.27 9.19
CA ASN A 4 -21.18 12.67 10.27
C ASN A 4 -22.11 11.53 9.83
N ASN A 5 -21.63 10.55 9.04
CA ASN A 5 -22.41 9.33 8.78
C ASN A 5 -21.61 8.05 9.13
N ASP A 6 -21.52 7.76 10.43
CA ASP A 6 -20.85 6.56 10.98
C ASP A 6 -21.38 5.24 10.40
N ASN A 7 -22.63 5.22 9.91
CA ASN A 7 -23.24 4.02 9.34
C ASN A 7 -22.72 3.68 7.92
N ASP A 8 -22.27 4.66 7.15
CA ASP A 8 -21.66 4.40 5.82
C ASP A 8 -20.17 4.11 5.92
N LEU A 9 -19.49 4.65 6.94
CA LEU A 9 -18.04 4.46 7.16
C LEU A 9 -17.64 2.99 7.37
N ASN A 10 -18.50 2.21 8.04
CA ASN A 10 -18.24 0.79 8.33
C ASN A 10 -18.91 -0.18 7.35
N ARG A 11 -19.52 0.32 6.28
CA ARG A 11 -20.13 -0.55 5.28
C ARG A 11 -19.03 -1.26 4.52
N TYR A 12 -19.08 -2.59 4.50
CA TYR A 12 -18.15 -3.39 3.71
C TYR A 12 -18.27 -3.03 2.23
N THR A 13 -17.21 -2.44 1.68
CA THR A 13 -17.08 -2.17 0.24
C THR A 13 -16.21 -3.25 -0.39
N PRO A 14 -16.74 -4.09 -1.29
CA PRO A 14 -15.95 -5.01 -2.08
C PRO A 14 -14.79 -4.30 -2.79
N ASP A 15 -13.66 -4.98 -2.94
CA ASP A 15 -12.43 -4.35 -3.44
C ASP A 15 -12.59 -3.73 -4.84
N GLN A 16 -13.43 -4.34 -5.70
CA GLN A 16 -13.77 -3.85 -7.04
C GLN A 16 -14.64 -2.58 -7.04
N LEU A 17 -15.30 -2.28 -5.92
CA LEU A 17 -16.16 -1.11 -5.75
C LEU A 17 -15.47 0.00 -4.95
N ARG A 18 -14.23 -0.23 -4.49
CA ARG A 18 -13.44 0.82 -3.85
C ARG A 18 -12.91 1.78 -4.91
N ASP A 19 -13.06 3.08 -4.65
CA ASP A 19 -12.48 4.12 -5.50
C ASP A 19 -10.96 3.98 -5.61
N ILE A 20 -10.31 3.60 -4.50
CA ILE A 20 -8.87 3.31 -4.43
C ILE A 20 -8.70 1.85 -3.94
N PRO A 21 -8.21 0.95 -4.80
CA PRO A 21 -7.85 -0.42 -4.38
C PRO A 21 -6.71 -0.39 -3.37
N PHE A 22 -6.71 -1.35 -2.43
CA PHE A 22 -5.60 -1.49 -1.46
C PHE A 22 -4.25 -1.70 -2.15
N THR A 23 -4.23 -2.38 -3.29
CA THR A 23 -3.02 -2.59 -4.11
C THR A 23 -2.37 -1.28 -4.58
N ASN A 24 -3.10 -0.17 -4.51
CA ASN A 24 -2.63 1.16 -4.91
C ASN A 24 -2.34 2.04 -3.68
N MET A 25 -2.33 1.48 -2.47
CA MET A 25 -2.10 2.21 -1.22
C MET A 25 -0.69 1.98 -0.70
N ILE A 26 -0.10 3.05 -0.16
CA ILE A 26 1.13 3.03 0.62
C ILE A 26 0.79 3.59 2.00
N TYR A 27 0.95 2.77 3.04
CA TYR A 27 0.81 3.20 4.43
C TYR A 27 2.19 3.53 5.01
N ILE A 28 2.31 4.67 5.68
CA ILE A 28 3.53 5.12 6.33
C ILE A 28 3.21 5.35 7.80
N GLY A 29 3.94 4.72 8.71
CA GLY A 29 3.70 4.82 10.16
C GLY A 29 4.99 4.67 10.97
N ASP A 30 5.03 5.25 12.16
CA ASP A 30 6.25 5.35 12.98
C ASP A 30 6.21 4.53 14.28
N GLY A 31 5.07 3.91 14.59
CA GLY A 31 4.90 3.25 15.87
C GLY A 31 4.01 2.01 15.88
N LEU A 32 3.99 1.36 17.05
CA LEU A 32 3.18 0.17 17.30
C LEU A 32 1.68 0.43 17.18
N THR A 33 1.24 1.68 17.37
CA THR A 33 -0.14 2.14 17.19
C THR A 33 -0.64 1.96 15.75
N ASP A 34 0.27 2.03 14.78
CA ASP A 34 -0.03 1.91 13.35
C ASP A 34 0.03 0.47 12.84
N VAL A 35 0.56 -0.47 13.63
CA VAL A 35 0.73 -1.87 13.22
C VAL A 35 -0.57 -2.49 12.69
N PRO A 36 -1.76 -2.28 13.30
CA PRO A 36 -2.99 -2.81 12.74
C PRO A 36 -3.26 -2.31 11.32
N SER A 37 -3.08 -1.01 11.08
CA SER A 37 -3.30 -0.38 9.77
C SER A 37 -2.26 -0.81 8.74
N MET A 38 -0.98 -0.86 9.12
CA MET A 38 0.11 -1.35 8.26
C MET A 38 -0.12 -2.79 7.82
N LYS A 39 -0.47 -3.68 8.77
CA LYS A 39 -0.81 -5.07 8.46
C LYS A 39 -2.04 -5.16 7.58
N LEU A 40 -3.07 -4.35 7.83
CA LEU A 40 -4.28 -4.35 7.03
C LEU A 40 -3.98 -3.98 5.57
N THR A 41 -3.22 -2.91 5.35
CA THR A 41 -2.80 -2.48 4.01
C THR A 41 -2.03 -3.59 3.30
N LYS A 42 -1.02 -4.15 3.97
CA LYS A 42 -0.19 -5.23 3.43
C LYS A 42 -0.98 -6.49 3.10
N LEU A 43 -1.87 -6.93 3.99
CA LEU A 43 -2.69 -8.13 3.78
C LEU A 43 -3.63 -7.99 2.58
N ASN A 44 -4.06 -6.77 2.26
CA ASN A 44 -4.91 -6.49 1.10
C ASN A 44 -4.09 -6.11 -0.15
N GLY A 45 -2.78 -6.37 -0.16
CA GLY A 45 -1.92 -6.20 -1.33
C GLY A 45 -1.36 -4.80 -1.54
N GLY A 46 -1.61 -3.86 -0.62
CA GLY A 46 -0.92 -2.59 -0.55
C GLY A 46 0.47 -2.71 0.07
N HIS A 47 1.13 -1.57 0.25
CA HIS A 47 2.49 -1.51 0.78
C HIS A 47 2.55 -0.74 2.10
N SER A 48 3.47 -1.14 2.97
CA SER A 48 3.65 -0.54 4.30
C SER A 48 5.11 -0.20 4.57
N ILE A 49 5.36 1.04 5.00
CA ILE A 49 6.67 1.59 5.31
C ILE A 49 6.67 2.03 6.78
N ALA A 50 7.48 1.39 7.62
CA ALA A 50 7.81 1.91 8.93
C ALA A 50 8.82 3.06 8.80
N VAL A 51 8.62 4.15 9.54
CA VAL A 51 9.57 5.25 9.60
C VAL A 51 10.11 5.48 11.00
N TRP A 52 11.36 5.94 11.10
CA TRP A 52 12.02 6.22 12.39
C TRP A 52 12.81 7.53 12.33
N GLN A 53 12.97 8.20 13.48
CA GLN A 53 13.70 9.48 13.56
C GLN A 53 15.12 9.30 14.07
N GLU A 54 15.26 8.87 15.33
CA GLU A 54 16.54 8.67 16.01
C GLU A 54 16.82 7.20 16.31
N ASP A 55 15.78 6.44 16.65
CA ASP A 55 15.87 5.03 17.03
C ASP A 55 15.12 4.15 16.01
N GLU A 56 15.87 3.28 15.34
CA GLU A 56 15.35 2.33 14.35
C GLU A 56 14.90 1.00 14.96
N GLN A 57 15.08 0.78 16.26
CA GLN A 57 14.86 -0.52 16.90
C GLN A 57 13.43 -1.05 16.68
N ILE A 58 12.42 -0.21 16.92
CA ILE A 58 11.00 -0.59 16.75
C ILE A 58 10.69 -0.86 15.28
N SER A 59 11.15 -0.01 14.37
CA SER A 59 10.94 -0.20 12.93
C SER A 59 11.62 -1.46 12.40
N ASN A 60 12.81 -1.78 12.89
CA ASN A 60 13.53 -3.00 12.53
C ASN A 60 12.83 -4.25 13.07
N GLU A 61 12.33 -4.21 14.32
CA GLU A 61 11.51 -5.30 14.87
C GLU A 61 10.25 -5.52 14.04
N MET A 62 9.53 -4.45 13.70
CA MET A 62 8.34 -4.53 12.83
C MET A 62 8.66 -5.13 11.46
N LEU A 63 9.82 -4.79 10.88
CA LEU A 63 10.26 -5.34 9.61
C LEU A 63 10.60 -6.84 9.72
N LEU A 64 11.40 -7.23 10.73
CA LEU A 64 11.82 -8.62 10.95
C LEU A 64 10.65 -9.54 11.29
N GLU A 65 9.64 -9.03 12.01
CA GLU A 65 8.40 -9.75 12.31
C GLU A 65 7.41 -9.74 11.13
N GLY A 66 7.79 -9.14 9.99
CA GLY A 66 6.98 -9.08 8.77
C GLY A 66 5.73 -8.22 8.88
N ARG A 67 5.65 -7.34 9.90
CA ARG A 67 4.51 -6.43 10.12
C ARG A 67 4.46 -5.31 9.09
N VAL A 68 5.61 -4.92 8.54
CA VAL A 68 5.76 -3.95 7.46
C VAL A 68 6.51 -4.55 6.28
N ASP A 69 6.54 -3.85 5.13
CA ASP A 69 7.33 -4.25 3.97
C ASP A 69 8.72 -3.62 3.99
N PHE A 70 8.81 -2.37 4.47
CA PHE A 70 10.03 -1.59 4.49
C PHE A 70 10.18 -0.83 5.80
N ALA A 71 11.43 -0.47 6.16
CA ALA A 71 11.75 0.46 7.23
C ALA A 71 12.77 1.49 6.72
N VAL A 72 12.48 2.78 6.88
CA VAL A 72 13.37 3.86 6.41
C VAL A 72 13.40 5.02 7.41
N LYS A 73 14.45 5.85 7.36
CA LYS A 73 14.48 7.07 8.17
C LYS A 73 13.36 8.03 7.72
N ALA A 74 12.75 8.73 8.68
CA ALA A 74 11.74 9.78 8.48
C ALA A 74 12.34 11.07 7.89
N ASP A 75 13.11 10.94 6.81
CA ASP A 75 13.67 12.04 6.03
C ASP A 75 12.90 12.15 4.72
N TYR A 76 12.07 13.19 4.61
CA TYR A 76 11.21 13.45 3.44
C TYR A 76 11.85 14.40 2.42
N SER A 77 13.16 14.67 2.56
CA SER A 77 13.88 15.52 1.61
C SER A 77 14.08 14.82 0.26
N ARG A 78 14.33 15.62 -0.77
CA ARG A 78 14.62 15.11 -2.12
C ARG A 78 15.91 14.28 -2.12
N GLY A 79 15.86 13.11 -2.75
CA GLY A 79 16.98 12.16 -2.83
C GLY A 79 17.17 11.30 -1.58
N SER A 80 16.33 11.47 -0.57
CA SER A 80 16.27 10.59 0.61
C SER A 80 15.90 9.16 0.22
N ASP A 81 16.16 8.22 1.13
CA ASP A 81 15.73 6.84 0.94
C ASP A 81 14.21 6.68 1.01
N MET A 82 13.52 7.58 1.74
CA MET A 82 12.06 7.65 1.76
C MET A 82 11.49 8.00 0.38
N GLU A 83 12.02 9.04 -0.29
CA GLU A 83 11.57 9.42 -1.64
C GLU A 83 11.80 8.28 -2.64
N LYS A 84 13.01 7.69 -2.63
CA LYS A 84 13.34 6.56 -3.52
C LYS A 84 12.40 5.37 -3.28
N MET A 85 12.12 5.05 -2.02
CA MET A 85 11.26 3.92 -1.66
C MET A 85 9.83 4.13 -2.15
N VAL A 86 9.25 5.30 -1.88
CA VAL A 86 7.89 5.64 -2.32
C VAL A 86 7.80 5.59 -3.85
N PHE A 87 8.77 6.16 -4.56
CA PHE A 87 8.77 6.15 -6.03
C PHE A 87 8.92 4.73 -6.60
N ALA A 88 9.78 3.89 -6.01
CA ALA A 88 9.91 2.50 -6.42
C ALA A 88 8.59 1.72 -6.25
N ILE A 89 7.85 1.96 -5.16
CA ILE A 89 6.54 1.35 -4.94
C ILE A 89 5.51 1.86 -5.96
N ILE A 90 5.51 3.17 -6.27
CA ILE A 90 4.63 3.73 -7.31
C ILE A 90 4.93 3.08 -8.67
N ASP A 91 6.20 2.91 -9.02
CA ASP A 91 6.61 2.22 -10.25
C ASP A 91 6.12 0.76 -10.26
N GLN A 92 6.19 0.07 -9.12
CA GLN A 92 5.66 -1.29 -8.95
C GLN A 92 4.13 -1.35 -9.13
N ILE A 93 3.39 -0.38 -8.57
CA ILE A 93 1.95 -0.26 -8.74
C ILE A 93 1.61 -0.02 -10.22
N ALA A 94 2.33 0.90 -10.89
CA ALA A 94 2.13 1.18 -12.30
C ALA A 94 2.40 -0.04 -13.19
N ALA A 95 3.47 -0.80 -12.89
CA ALA A 95 3.78 -2.04 -13.58
C ALA A 95 2.67 -3.10 -13.39
N SER A 96 2.17 -3.25 -12.17
CA SER A 96 1.07 -4.18 -11.83
C SER A 96 -0.23 -3.80 -12.54
N ALA A 97 -0.58 -2.52 -12.57
CA ALA A 97 -1.75 -2.03 -13.29
C ALA A 97 -1.65 -2.30 -14.80
N LYS A 98 -0.47 -2.09 -15.39
CA LYS A 98 -0.20 -2.36 -16.80
C LYS A 98 -0.36 -3.84 -17.14
N THR A 99 0.20 -4.74 -16.33
CA THR A 99 0.09 -6.19 -16.58
C THR A 99 -1.35 -6.68 -16.40
N ALA A 100 -2.10 -6.13 -15.45
CA ALA A 100 -3.52 -6.43 -15.28
C ALA A 100 -4.35 -6.04 -16.52
N GLN A 101 -4.13 -4.85 -17.08
CA GLN A 101 -4.80 -4.42 -18.33
C GLN A 101 -4.45 -5.33 -19.51
N MET A 102 -3.17 -5.69 -19.66
CA MET A 102 -2.71 -6.61 -20.70
C MET A 102 -3.37 -7.98 -20.57
N HIS A 103 -3.54 -8.47 -19.34
CA HIS A 103 -4.21 -9.73 -19.06
C HIS A 103 -5.69 -9.70 -19.48
N VAL A 104 -6.43 -8.65 -19.10
CA VAL A 104 -7.84 -8.48 -19.52
C VAL A 104 -7.95 -8.47 -21.03
N ALA A 105 -7.12 -7.68 -21.72
CA ALA A 105 -7.13 -7.64 -23.18
C ALA A 105 -6.79 -8.99 -23.83
N ALA A 106 -5.91 -9.79 -23.20
CA ALA A 106 -5.60 -11.14 -23.66
C ALA A 106 -6.76 -12.11 -23.48
N CYS A 107 -7.46 -12.06 -22.34
CA CYS A 107 -8.66 -12.85 -22.08
C CYS A 107 -9.79 -12.52 -23.07
N ASP A 108 -10.01 -11.24 -23.38
CA ASP A 108 -11.05 -10.84 -24.32
C ASP A 108 -10.75 -11.30 -25.74
N ARG A 109 -9.48 -11.20 -26.17
CA ARG A 109 -9.05 -11.79 -27.45
C ARG A 109 -9.27 -13.30 -27.51
N ALA A 110 -8.97 -14.02 -26.42
CA ALA A 110 -9.17 -15.46 -26.36
C ALA A 110 -10.66 -15.84 -26.42
N LYS A 111 -11.54 -15.12 -25.73
CA LYS A 111 -12.98 -15.35 -25.77
C LYS A 111 -13.59 -15.10 -27.16
N ASN A 112 -13.11 -14.08 -27.87
CA ASN A 112 -13.61 -13.73 -29.21
C ASN A 112 -13.08 -14.65 -30.32
N ALA A 113 -12.08 -15.50 -30.01
CA ALA A 113 -11.50 -16.45 -30.95
C ALA A 113 -12.13 -17.86 -30.85
N VAL A 114 -13.07 -18.05 -29.92
CA VAL A 114 -13.86 -19.28 -29.69
C VAL A 114 -15.31 -19.01 -30.05
#